data_AF-A0A257SHG7-F1
#
_entry.id   AF-A0A257SHG7-F1
#
_cell.length_a   1.000
_cell.length_b   1.000
_cell.length_c   1.000
_cell.angle_alpha   90.00
_cell.angle_beta   90.00
_cell.angle_gamma   90.00
#
_symmetry.space_group_name_H-M   'P 1'
#
loop_
_entity.id
_entity.type
_entity.pdbx_description
1 polymer ?
#
loop_
_entity_poly.entity_id
_entity_poly.type
_entity_poly.pdbx_seq_one_letter_code
_entity_poly.pdbx_strand_id
1 'polypeptide(L)'
;AQISGAGWTAQHPQVTLTTSAQGDQLSLAAGVAQAGKRKLWRHARLQCGLQTAQGWACRQGHLAVDGSPWGALHGDGQVQLRQVGGSGQAMLALRGVQFGSARVQVQSTAAGQWHLTGAGSLPVAGLVRAFTLLPATWQTSGQARWQVRARGASWAKARQIAFELQGSQLQFSSPDGLQAAQGVALQLQGDGVYTGQWHGTARMRWTQGGVLWSPWYWTAPAAAVRIQTRWQQAAKAWQLDQGSIRWPGLGQGGFALYRPTRGGVLRWQIRDMDVAMAPLYANWIKPLAPPGGLAAQLQASGQVHFSVAGEGGLSALKWDLRNAAISSPRGHLAVTGVNSQGAWSRTGKTSDAVLRWQSAELYHIPAGPLHAELVLNPQGFQLQQPFTL
;
A
#
# COMPACT_ATOMS: atom_id res chain seq x y z
N ALA A 1 -5.21 -17.74 36.04
CA ALA A 1 -6.23 -18.01 35.02
C ALA A 1 -5.76 -17.49 33.65
N GLN A 2 -6.25 -18.07 32.56
CA GLN A 2 -5.96 -17.65 31.18
C GLN A 2 -7.26 -17.69 30.39
N ILE A 3 -7.55 -16.64 29.64
CA ILE A 3 -8.67 -16.60 28.69
C ILE A 3 -8.08 -16.72 27.29
N SER A 4 -8.68 -17.53 26.44
CA SER A 4 -8.27 -17.67 25.05
C SER A 4 -9.48 -17.61 24.11
N GLY A 5 -9.24 -17.06 22.93
CA GLY A 5 -10.19 -17.03 21.83
C GLY A 5 -9.51 -17.41 20.52
N ALA A 6 -10.25 -17.38 19.42
CA ALA A 6 -9.71 -17.69 18.11
C ALA A 6 -8.56 -16.73 17.76
N GLY A 7 -7.32 -17.23 17.82
CA GLY A 7 -6.11 -16.50 17.45
C GLY A 7 -5.55 -15.54 18.51
N TRP A 8 -6.09 -15.53 19.73
CA TRP A 8 -5.57 -14.69 20.81
C TRP A 8 -5.68 -15.33 22.20
N THR A 9 -4.82 -14.89 23.11
CA THR A 9 -4.80 -15.31 24.51
C THR A 9 -4.54 -14.13 25.42
N ALA A 10 -5.23 -14.02 26.55
CA ALA A 10 -4.94 -13.07 27.63
C ALA A 10 -4.65 -13.82 28.94
N GLN A 11 -3.58 -13.43 29.60
CA GLN A 11 -3.11 -14.04 30.84
C GLN A 11 -3.57 -13.24 32.06
N HIS A 12 -3.71 -13.92 33.20
CA HIS A 12 -4.04 -13.31 34.50
C HIS A 12 -5.27 -12.38 34.47
N PRO A 13 -6.41 -12.80 33.89
CA PRO A 13 -7.63 -12.02 34.00
C PRO A 13 -8.06 -11.99 35.47
N GLN A 14 -8.33 -10.80 35.96
CA GLN A 14 -8.88 -10.53 37.28
C GLN A 14 -10.13 -9.68 37.09
N VAL A 15 -11.20 -10.11 37.74
CA VAL A 15 -12.45 -9.36 37.79
C VAL A 15 -12.72 -9.10 39.26
N THR A 16 -12.83 -7.82 39.62
CA THR A 16 -13.15 -7.38 40.97
C THR A 16 -14.43 -6.58 40.89
N LEU A 17 -15.43 -7.01 41.66
CA LEU A 17 -16.66 -6.27 41.89
C LEU A 17 -16.56 -5.68 43.30
N THR A 18 -16.67 -4.36 43.40
CA THR A 18 -16.67 -3.65 44.68
C THR A 18 -18.01 -2.98 44.84
N THR A 19 -18.78 -3.40 45.84
CA THR A 19 -20.07 -2.80 46.18
C THR A 19 -19.88 -1.82 47.33
N SER A 20 -20.35 -0.59 47.16
CA SER A 20 -20.23 0.47 48.17
C SER A 20 -21.55 1.23 48.32
N ALA A 21 -21.69 2.06 49.36
CA ALA A 21 -22.83 2.95 49.53
C ALA A 21 -23.02 3.94 48.37
N GLN A 22 -21.97 4.17 47.55
CA GLN A 22 -21.98 5.04 46.38
C GLN A 22 -22.29 4.29 45.07
N GLY A 23 -22.49 2.97 45.13
CA GLY A 23 -22.81 2.10 43.99
C GLY A 23 -21.82 0.95 43.77
N ASP A 24 -22.14 0.12 42.78
CA ASP A 24 -21.31 -1.01 42.35
C ASP A 24 -20.24 -0.56 41.36
N GLN A 25 -18.99 -0.93 41.61
CA GLN A 25 -17.86 -0.69 40.73
C GLN A 25 -17.29 -2.01 40.21
N LEU A 26 -17.14 -2.10 38.89
CA LEU A 26 -16.48 -3.21 38.21
C LEU A 26 -15.06 -2.80 37.81
N SER A 27 -14.07 -3.58 38.23
CA SER A 27 -12.68 -3.46 37.77
C SER A 27 -12.29 -4.76 37.06
N LEU A 28 -11.97 -4.66 35.78
CA LEU A 28 -11.40 -5.74 34.97
C LEU A 28 -9.92 -5.45 34.78
N ALA A 29 -9.06 -6.40 35.11
CA ALA A 29 -7.65 -6.33 34.77
C ALA A 29 -7.25 -7.58 33.99
N ALA A 30 -6.37 -7.42 33.01
CA ALA A 30 -5.76 -8.51 32.30
C ALA A 30 -4.27 -8.22 32.14
N GLY A 31 -3.45 -9.25 32.29
CA GLY A 31 -2.03 -9.21 31.99
C GLY A 31 -1.79 -9.29 30.48
N VAL A 32 -0.74 -10.03 30.10
CA VAL A 32 -0.26 -10.08 28.72
C VAL A 32 -1.33 -10.65 27.80
N ALA A 33 -1.68 -9.89 26.75
CA ALA A 33 -2.45 -10.41 25.63
C ALA A 33 -1.57 -10.60 24.40
N GLN A 34 -1.82 -11.68 23.67
CA GLN A 34 -1.04 -12.08 22.51
C GLN A 34 -1.98 -12.55 21.40
N ALA A 35 -1.65 -12.23 20.15
CA ALA A 35 -2.26 -12.81 18.97
C ALA A 35 -1.18 -13.51 18.13
N GLY A 36 -1.23 -14.85 18.09
CA GLY A 36 -0.12 -15.66 17.61
C GLY A 36 1.16 -15.36 18.40
N LYS A 37 2.25 -14.97 17.71
CA LYS A 37 3.53 -14.59 18.34
C LYS A 37 3.61 -13.11 18.75
N ARG A 38 2.61 -12.29 18.39
CA ARG A 38 2.65 -10.83 18.63
C ARG A 38 1.98 -10.51 19.96
N LYS A 39 2.71 -9.85 20.86
CA LYS A 39 2.14 -9.28 22.09
C LYS A 39 1.35 -8.02 21.74
N LEU A 40 0.07 -8.00 22.10
CA LEU A 40 -0.84 -6.88 21.86
C LEU A 40 -0.73 -5.83 22.99
N TRP A 41 -0.60 -6.30 24.23
CA TRP A 41 -0.34 -5.46 25.42
C TRP A 41 0.25 -6.31 26.54
N ARG A 42 0.79 -5.63 27.57
CA ARG A 42 1.31 -6.27 28.80
C ARG A 42 0.33 -6.20 29.95
N HIS A 43 -0.36 -5.08 30.10
CA HIS A 43 -1.37 -4.86 31.13
C HIS A 43 -2.52 -4.06 30.55
N ALA A 44 -3.75 -4.42 30.89
CA ALA A 44 -4.95 -3.66 30.57
C ALA A 44 -5.83 -3.61 31.81
N ARG A 45 -6.36 -2.44 32.14
CA ARG A 45 -7.28 -2.23 33.27
C ARG A 45 -8.47 -1.41 32.80
N LEU A 46 -9.68 -1.93 33.01
CA LEU A 46 -10.94 -1.23 32.79
C LEU A 46 -11.64 -1.05 34.15
N GLN A 47 -12.02 0.17 34.49
CA GLN A 47 -12.79 0.48 35.70
C GLN A 47 -14.07 1.22 35.33
N CYS A 48 -15.21 0.81 35.84
CA CYS A 48 -16.48 1.49 35.59
C CYS A 48 -17.51 1.29 36.71
N GLY A 49 -18.51 2.17 36.73
CA GLY A 49 -19.73 1.93 37.50
C GLY A 49 -20.58 0.86 36.81
N LEU A 50 -20.97 -0.17 37.57
CA LEU A 50 -21.82 -1.25 37.11
C LEU A 50 -23.28 -0.95 37.44
N GLN A 51 -24.16 -1.08 36.44
CA GLN A 51 -25.60 -1.04 36.60
C GLN A 51 -26.17 -2.39 36.16
N THR A 52 -27.05 -2.97 36.97
CA THR A 52 -27.60 -4.32 36.74
C THR A 52 -29.11 -4.35 36.51
N ALA A 53 -29.81 -3.22 36.71
CA ALA A 53 -31.28 -3.15 36.72
C ALA A 53 -31.98 -3.57 35.41
N GLN A 54 -31.30 -3.48 34.26
CA GLN A 54 -31.84 -3.88 32.94
C GLN A 54 -30.82 -4.73 32.15
N GLY A 55 -29.99 -5.48 32.86
CA GLY A 55 -28.78 -6.14 32.34
C GLY A 55 -27.51 -5.44 32.82
N TRP A 56 -26.35 -5.93 32.36
CA TRP A 56 -25.04 -5.50 32.86
C TRP A 56 -24.54 -4.33 32.02
N ALA A 57 -24.55 -3.12 32.58
CA ALA A 57 -24.04 -1.93 31.93
C ALA A 57 -22.89 -1.31 32.73
N CYS A 58 -21.76 -1.17 32.07
CA CYS A 58 -20.55 -0.50 32.52
C CYS A 58 -20.56 0.90 31.88
N ARG A 59 -20.95 1.92 32.64
CA ARG A 59 -20.97 3.33 32.18
C ARG A 59 -19.70 4.04 32.62
N GLN A 60 -19.21 4.95 31.78
CA GLN A 60 -18.01 5.77 32.05
C GLN A 60 -16.79 4.90 32.40
N GLY A 61 -16.57 3.86 31.61
CA GLY A 61 -15.45 2.96 31.81
C GLY A 61 -14.14 3.60 31.39
N HIS A 62 -13.22 3.71 32.34
CA HIS A 62 -11.84 4.15 32.12
C HIS A 62 -10.96 2.93 31.84
N LEU A 63 -10.42 2.87 30.63
CA LEU A 63 -9.50 1.85 30.15
C LEU A 63 -8.08 2.42 30.12
N ALA A 64 -7.14 1.75 30.77
CA ALA A 64 -5.71 1.99 30.64
C ALA A 64 -5.04 0.73 30.08
N VAL A 65 -4.18 0.88 29.06
CA VAL A 65 -3.43 -0.22 28.44
C VAL A 65 -1.96 0.14 28.33
N ASP A 66 -1.11 -0.72 28.86
CA ASP A 66 0.34 -0.55 28.91
C ASP A 66 1.08 -1.64 28.15
N GLY A 67 2.28 -1.28 27.67
CA GLY A 67 3.15 -2.20 26.93
C GLY A 67 2.57 -2.66 25.59
N SER A 68 1.71 -1.83 24.99
CA SER A 68 1.22 -2.04 23.63
C SER A 68 2.26 -1.56 22.59
N PRO A 69 2.23 -2.08 21.35
CA PRO A 69 3.05 -1.56 20.25
C PRO A 69 2.82 -0.09 19.92
N TRP A 70 1.73 0.48 20.44
CA TRP A 70 1.29 1.85 20.21
C TRP A 70 1.49 2.76 21.44
N GLY A 71 2.32 2.34 22.40
CA GLY A 71 2.57 3.06 23.64
C GLY A 71 1.46 2.87 24.68
N ALA A 72 1.45 3.71 25.71
CA ALA A 72 0.38 3.74 26.70
C ALA A 72 -0.90 4.30 26.06
N LEU A 73 -2.02 3.61 26.28
CA LEU A 73 -3.33 3.99 25.78
C LEU A 73 -4.25 4.26 26.97
N HIS A 74 -4.98 5.35 26.89
CA HIS A 74 -6.05 5.69 27.82
C HIS A 74 -7.34 5.85 27.03
N GLY A 75 -8.44 5.35 27.56
CA GLY A 75 -9.71 5.44 26.87
C GLY A 75 -10.86 5.50 27.82
N ASP A 76 -11.94 6.09 27.31
CA ASP A 76 -13.19 6.17 28.00
C ASP A 76 -14.24 5.45 27.16
N GLY A 77 -15.17 4.77 27.79
CA GLY A 77 -16.15 3.99 27.06
C GLY A 77 -17.36 3.58 27.86
N GLN A 78 -18.24 2.86 27.19
CA GLN A 78 -19.37 2.22 27.82
C GLN A 78 -19.55 0.84 27.20
N VAL A 79 -19.87 -0.12 28.05
CA VAL A 79 -20.18 -1.49 27.65
C VAL A 79 -21.55 -1.81 28.20
N GLN A 80 -22.48 -2.25 27.34
CA GLN A 80 -23.82 -2.62 27.72
C GLN A 80 -24.14 -4.03 27.22
N LEU A 81 -24.49 -4.91 28.14
CA LEU A 81 -24.97 -6.26 27.88
C LEU A 81 -26.43 -6.33 28.32
N ARG A 82 -27.34 -6.66 27.40
CA ARG A 82 -28.77 -6.79 27.72
C ARG A 82 -29.10 -8.22 28.10
N GLN A 83 -29.91 -8.39 29.15
CA GLN A 83 -30.31 -9.71 29.65
C GLN A 83 -31.36 -10.42 28.76
N VAL A 84 -32.07 -9.70 27.88
CA VAL A 84 -33.11 -10.29 27.03
C VAL A 84 -32.60 -10.41 25.58
N GLY A 85 -32.48 -11.64 25.07
CA GLY A 85 -31.98 -11.94 23.72
C GLY A 85 -30.45 -11.95 23.58
N GLY A 86 -29.71 -11.81 24.68
CA GLY A 86 -28.25 -11.96 24.79
C GLY A 86 -27.40 -11.10 23.83
N SER A 87 -27.93 -9.96 23.38
CA SER A 87 -27.18 -9.01 22.57
C SER A 87 -26.25 -8.15 23.43
N GLY A 88 -25.02 -7.94 22.96
CA GLY A 88 -24.04 -7.06 23.58
C GLY A 88 -23.68 -5.88 22.69
N GLN A 89 -23.48 -4.71 23.29
CA GLN A 89 -22.93 -3.54 22.61
C GLN A 89 -21.79 -2.97 23.45
N ALA A 90 -20.65 -2.71 22.81
CA ALA A 90 -19.52 -2.03 23.40
C ALA A 90 -19.17 -0.81 22.55
N MET A 91 -18.92 0.32 23.19
CA MET A 91 -18.37 1.52 22.56
C MET A 91 -17.17 1.98 23.37
N LEU A 92 -16.02 2.07 22.72
CA LEU A 92 -14.76 2.47 23.32
C LEU A 92 -14.19 3.64 22.53
N ALA A 93 -13.86 4.73 23.23
CA ALA A 93 -13.05 5.81 22.70
C ALA A 93 -11.66 5.72 23.31
N LEU A 94 -10.65 5.43 22.49
CA LEU A 94 -9.26 5.30 22.88
C LEU A 94 -8.48 6.53 22.43
N ARG A 95 -7.53 6.95 23.26
CA ARG A 95 -6.56 8.00 22.97
C ARG A 95 -5.17 7.57 23.46
N GLY A 96 -4.14 7.92 22.72
CA GLY A 96 -2.77 7.67 23.12
C GLY A 96 -1.82 8.53 22.30
N VAL A 97 -0.70 8.94 22.88
CA VAL A 97 0.24 9.86 22.24
C VAL A 97 0.77 9.28 20.91
N GLN A 98 1.07 7.99 20.87
CA GLN A 98 1.58 7.30 19.67
C GLN A 98 0.47 6.64 18.82
N PHE A 99 -0.73 6.50 19.37
CA PHE A 99 -1.88 5.87 18.72
C PHE A 99 -2.88 6.89 18.13
N GLY A 100 -2.78 8.15 18.54
CA GLY A 100 -3.76 9.18 18.23
C GLY A 100 -5.09 8.92 18.93
N SER A 101 -6.20 8.97 18.18
CA SER A 101 -7.54 8.75 18.69
C SER A 101 -8.27 7.69 17.87
N ALA A 102 -9.10 6.89 18.54
CA ALA A 102 -9.96 5.92 17.91
C ALA A 102 -11.30 5.86 18.64
N ARG A 103 -12.38 5.67 17.90
CA ARG A 103 -13.67 5.27 18.44
C ARG A 103 -14.04 3.96 17.76
N VAL A 104 -14.28 2.93 18.57
CA VAL A 104 -14.67 1.61 18.11
C VAL A 104 -16.00 1.26 18.76
N GLN A 105 -16.96 0.86 17.96
CA GLN A 105 -18.24 0.35 18.38
C GLN A 105 -18.38 -1.07 17.87
N VAL A 106 -18.73 -1.99 18.76
CA VAL A 106 -19.00 -3.39 18.44
C VAL A 106 -20.38 -3.73 18.96
N GLN A 107 -21.19 -4.33 18.10
CA GLN A 107 -22.49 -4.90 18.44
C GLN A 107 -22.44 -6.38 18.14
N SER A 108 -22.98 -7.20 19.03
CA SER A 108 -23.06 -8.65 18.88
C SER A 108 -24.43 -9.15 19.29
N THR A 109 -24.87 -10.21 18.63
CA THR A 109 -26.05 -10.99 19.02
C THR A 109 -25.65 -12.17 19.90
N ALA A 110 -26.62 -12.80 20.58
CA ALA A 110 -26.38 -14.04 21.33
C ALA A 110 -25.88 -15.19 20.43
N ALA A 111 -26.31 -15.21 19.16
CA ALA A 111 -25.87 -16.17 18.17
C ALA A 111 -24.41 -15.94 17.69
N GLY A 112 -23.73 -14.91 18.21
CA GLY A 112 -22.33 -14.61 17.92
C GLY A 112 -22.10 -13.81 16.64
N GLN A 113 -23.16 -13.41 15.92
CA GLN A 113 -23.05 -12.47 14.82
C GLN A 113 -22.66 -11.10 15.36
N TRP A 114 -21.72 -10.43 14.70
CA TRP A 114 -21.21 -9.14 15.16
C TRP A 114 -21.08 -8.14 14.03
N HIS A 115 -21.19 -6.87 14.40
CA HIS A 115 -20.90 -5.70 13.58
C HIS A 115 -19.91 -4.81 14.32
N LEU A 116 -18.86 -4.39 13.62
CA LEU A 116 -17.86 -3.47 14.12
C LEU A 116 -17.86 -2.23 13.24
N THR A 117 -17.91 -1.07 13.86
CA THR A 117 -17.55 0.20 13.22
C THR A 117 -16.41 0.82 14.01
N GLY A 118 -15.45 1.37 13.30
CA GLY A 118 -14.32 2.05 13.89
C GLY A 118 -13.95 3.26 13.07
N ALA A 119 -13.54 4.34 13.73
CA ALA A 119 -12.96 5.49 13.07
C ALA A 119 -11.93 6.13 13.98
N GLY A 120 -10.94 6.78 13.39
CA GLY A 120 -9.90 7.42 14.18
C GLY A 120 -8.93 8.24 13.36
N SER A 121 -7.96 8.79 14.07
CA SER A 121 -6.82 9.51 13.52
C SER A 121 -5.57 9.05 14.25
N LEU A 122 -4.51 8.70 13.54
CA LEU A 122 -3.29 8.20 14.18
C LEU A 122 -2.04 8.76 13.48
N PRO A 123 -0.94 9.01 14.22
CA PRO A 123 0.36 9.36 13.63
C PRO A 123 0.93 8.20 12.82
N VAL A 124 1.37 8.43 11.59
CA VAL A 124 1.79 7.38 10.64
C VAL A 124 2.83 6.42 11.23
N ALA A 125 3.73 6.93 12.07
CA ALA A 125 4.71 6.10 12.79
C ALA A 125 4.06 4.94 13.58
N GLY A 126 2.88 5.15 14.16
CA GLY A 126 2.10 4.12 14.83
C GLY A 126 1.59 3.03 13.87
N LEU A 127 1.11 3.40 12.67
CA LEU A 127 0.65 2.45 11.64
C LEU A 127 1.80 1.59 11.12
N VAL A 128 2.91 2.23 10.76
CA VAL A 128 4.08 1.57 10.17
C VAL A 128 4.65 0.52 11.12
N ARG A 129 4.74 0.84 12.41
CA ARG A 129 5.20 -0.10 13.45
C ARG A 129 4.24 -1.26 13.65
N ALA A 130 2.93 -0.99 13.69
CA ALA A 130 1.91 -2.03 13.94
C ALA A 130 1.81 -3.06 12.81
N PHE A 131 1.88 -2.58 11.56
CA PHE A 131 1.72 -3.39 10.37
C PHE A 131 3.05 -3.79 9.73
N THR A 132 4.18 -3.38 10.30
CA THR A 132 5.53 -3.69 9.80
C THR A 132 5.68 -3.36 8.31
N LEU A 133 5.08 -2.23 7.90
CA LEU A 133 5.01 -1.84 6.48
C LEU A 133 6.35 -1.34 5.95
N LEU A 134 7.16 -0.75 6.82
CA LEU A 134 8.51 -0.27 6.54
C LEU A 134 9.46 -0.79 7.63
N PRO A 135 10.77 -0.86 7.35
CA PRO A 135 11.77 -1.22 8.36
C PRO A 135 11.69 -0.30 9.58
N ALA A 136 11.91 -0.85 10.77
CA ALA A 136 11.80 -0.11 12.03
C ALA A 136 12.84 1.02 12.16
N THR A 137 13.93 0.97 11.39
CA THR A 137 14.98 1.99 11.35
C THR A 137 14.60 3.23 10.55
N TRP A 138 13.50 3.18 9.79
CA TRP A 138 13.07 4.30 8.96
C TRP A 138 12.37 5.36 9.80
N GLN A 139 12.66 6.62 9.52
CA GLN A 139 11.92 7.73 10.13
C GLN A 139 10.60 7.87 9.39
N THR A 140 9.51 8.10 10.13
CA THR A 140 8.17 8.23 9.56
C THR A 140 7.39 9.31 10.29
N SER A 141 6.64 10.12 9.55
CA SER A 141 5.82 11.19 10.10
C SER A 141 4.55 11.42 9.25
N GLY A 142 3.66 12.27 9.75
CA GLY A 142 2.38 12.56 9.12
C GLY A 142 1.18 12.01 9.90
N GLN A 143 -0.01 12.23 9.36
CA GLN A 143 -1.26 11.84 9.98
C GLN A 143 -2.09 10.98 9.04
N ALA A 144 -2.76 9.99 9.61
CA ALA A 144 -3.71 9.15 8.90
C ALA A 144 -5.06 9.15 9.63
N ARG A 145 -6.13 9.45 8.90
CA ARG A 145 -7.50 9.21 9.35
C ARG A 145 -7.98 7.90 8.76
N TRP A 146 -8.71 7.12 9.53
CA TRP A 146 -9.19 5.82 9.08
C TRP A 146 -10.63 5.61 9.52
N GLN A 147 -11.33 4.81 8.74
CA GLN A 147 -12.64 4.27 9.06
C GLN A 147 -12.66 2.79 8.66
N VAL A 148 -13.31 1.98 9.46
CA VAL A 148 -13.50 0.56 9.19
C VAL A 148 -14.91 0.16 9.56
N ARG A 149 -15.50 -0.71 8.75
CA ARG A 149 -16.72 -1.42 9.05
C ARG A 149 -16.47 -2.88 8.79
N ALA A 150 -16.80 -3.73 9.75
CA ALA A 150 -16.68 -5.16 9.57
C ALA A 150 -17.91 -5.86 10.14
N ARG A 151 -18.19 -7.04 9.61
CA ARG A 151 -19.22 -7.92 10.18
C ARG A 151 -18.79 -9.37 10.09
N GLY A 152 -19.23 -10.17 11.05
CA GLY A 152 -18.95 -11.59 11.10
C GLY A 152 -20.18 -12.40 11.48
N ALA A 153 -20.19 -13.66 11.04
CA ALA A 153 -21.25 -14.61 11.39
C ALA A 153 -21.00 -15.27 12.75
N SER A 154 -19.75 -15.28 13.21
CA SER A 154 -19.35 -15.64 14.56
C SER A 154 -18.14 -14.80 14.97
N TRP A 155 -17.87 -14.68 16.27
CA TRP A 155 -16.66 -14.02 16.78
C TRP A 155 -15.35 -14.54 16.17
N ALA A 156 -15.34 -15.79 15.71
CA ALA A 156 -14.17 -16.39 15.05
C ALA A 156 -14.11 -16.16 13.52
N LYS A 157 -15.21 -15.71 12.89
CA LYS A 157 -15.34 -15.64 11.42
C LYS A 157 -15.88 -14.30 10.96
N ALA A 158 -14.97 -13.39 10.64
CA ALA A 158 -15.30 -12.19 9.85
C ALA A 158 -15.79 -12.61 8.46
N ARG A 159 -16.85 -11.95 7.98
CA ARG A 159 -17.45 -12.19 6.66
C ARG A 159 -17.27 -11.03 5.72
N GLN A 160 -17.24 -9.81 6.22
CA GLN A 160 -17.05 -8.63 5.40
C GLN A 160 -16.24 -7.58 6.12
N ILE A 161 -15.50 -6.82 5.33
CA ILE A 161 -14.73 -5.66 5.75
C ILE A 161 -14.90 -4.56 4.71
N ALA A 162 -15.00 -3.32 5.15
CA ALA A 162 -14.88 -2.13 4.35
C ALA A 162 -14.00 -1.17 5.13
N PHE A 163 -13.08 -0.50 4.44
CA PHE A 163 -12.16 0.42 5.07
C PHE A 163 -11.91 1.63 4.18
N GLU A 164 -11.62 2.73 4.84
CA GLU A 164 -11.15 3.96 4.26
C GLU A 164 -9.97 4.47 5.08
N LEU A 165 -8.94 4.94 4.40
CA LEU A 165 -7.72 5.48 4.97
C LEU A 165 -7.36 6.74 4.18
N GLN A 166 -7.28 7.86 4.87
CA GLN A 166 -6.82 9.14 4.33
C GLN A 166 -5.54 9.55 5.04
N GLY A 167 -4.44 9.57 4.32
CA GLY A 167 -3.16 10.09 4.76
C GLY A 167 -2.92 11.50 4.27
N SER A 168 -2.37 12.35 5.15
CA SER A 168 -1.98 13.72 4.84
C SER A 168 -0.58 14.00 5.38
N GLN A 169 0.23 14.70 4.58
CA GLN A 169 1.61 15.03 4.92
C GLN A 169 2.40 13.78 5.34
N LEU A 170 2.15 12.65 4.67
CA LEU A 170 2.86 11.40 4.92
C LEU A 170 4.32 11.57 4.52
N GLN A 171 5.22 11.13 5.39
CA GLN A 171 6.65 11.17 5.14
C GLN A 171 7.32 9.90 5.64
N PHE A 172 8.34 9.47 4.92
CA PHE A 172 9.29 8.49 5.41
C PHE A 172 10.69 8.77 4.87
N SER A 173 11.71 8.29 5.55
CA SER A 173 13.08 8.27 5.04
C SER A 173 13.83 7.03 5.53
N SER A 174 14.54 6.40 4.61
CA SER A 174 15.53 5.37 4.91
C SER A 174 16.81 6.02 5.48
N PRO A 175 17.57 5.33 6.33
CA PRO A 175 18.81 5.87 6.90
C PRO A 175 19.88 6.24 5.87
N ASP A 176 19.91 5.56 4.72
CA ASP A 176 20.84 5.81 3.61
C ASP A 176 20.37 6.92 2.66
N GLY A 177 19.16 7.48 2.87
CA GLY A 177 18.58 8.51 2.02
C GLY A 177 18.15 8.05 0.63
N LEU A 178 18.25 6.74 0.32
CA LEU A 178 17.91 6.20 -1.00
C LEU A 178 16.41 5.97 -1.18
N GLN A 179 15.63 5.95 -0.10
CA GLN A 179 14.18 5.90 -0.15
C GLN A 179 13.59 6.97 0.76
N ALA A 180 12.74 7.81 0.20
CA ALA A 180 12.05 8.84 0.96
C ALA A 180 10.67 9.13 0.37
N ALA A 181 9.77 9.60 1.21
CA ALA A 181 8.55 10.26 0.76
C ALA A 181 8.38 11.56 1.54
N GLN A 182 7.89 12.59 0.85
CA GLN A 182 7.69 13.90 1.45
C GLN A 182 6.34 14.48 1.04
N GLY A 183 5.59 14.96 2.03
CA GLY A 183 4.33 15.67 1.82
C GLY A 183 3.26 14.82 1.13
N VAL A 184 3.32 13.48 1.23
CA VAL A 184 2.43 12.61 0.46
C VAL A 184 1.00 12.68 1.00
N ALA A 185 0.03 12.91 0.11
CA ALA A 185 -1.39 12.82 0.42
C ALA A 185 -2.04 11.67 -0.35
N LEU A 186 -2.64 10.73 0.37
CA LEU A 186 -3.14 9.47 -0.14
C LEU A 186 -4.56 9.22 0.39
N GLN A 187 -5.46 8.75 -0.47
CA GLN A 187 -6.71 8.14 -0.05
C GLN A 187 -6.72 6.70 -0.53
N LEU A 188 -6.99 5.76 0.37
CA LEU A 188 -7.14 4.34 0.09
C LEU A 188 -8.50 3.90 0.61
N GLN A 189 -9.30 3.30 -0.25
CA GLN A 189 -10.60 2.72 0.09
C GLN A 189 -10.60 1.28 -0.38
N GLY A 190 -11.25 0.41 0.38
CA GLY A 190 -11.40 -0.97 -0.05
C GLY A 190 -12.47 -1.70 0.70
N ASP A 191 -12.85 -2.83 0.14
CA ASP A 191 -13.84 -3.74 0.67
C ASP A 191 -13.35 -5.18 0.51
N GLY A 192 -13.96 -6.09 1.25
CA GLY A 192 -13.71 -7.51 1.16
C GLY A 192 -14.89 -8.32 1.66
N VAL A 193 -15.08 -9.47 1.06
CA VAL A 193 -16.05 -10.49 1.45
C VAL A 193 -15.35 -11.83 1.56
N TYR A 194 -15.71 -12.61 2.58
CA TYR A 194 -15.24 -13.97 2.76
C TYR A 194 -16.30 -14.99 2.30
N THR A 195 -15.96 -15.73 1.25
CA THR A 195 -16.75 -16.84 0.69
C THR A 195 -15.86 -18.06 0.48
N GLY A 196 -15.27 -18.58 1.57
CA GLY A 196 -14.24 -19.62 1.54
C GLY A 196 -12.82 -19.06 1.37
N GLN A 197 -12.69 -17.94 0.65
CA GLN A 197 -11.51 -17.10 0.57
C GLN A 197 -11.92 -15.62 0.61
N TRP A 198 -10.99 -14.76 1.01
CA TRP A 198 -11.24 -13.32 0.96
C TRP A 198 -11.04 -12.82 -0.47
N HIS A 199 -11.97 -12.01 -0.94
CA HIS A 199 -11.85 -11.25 -2.18
C HIS A 199 -12.51 -9.89 -2.02
N GLY A 200 -12.11 -8.91 -2.82
CA GLY A 200 -12.73 -7.60 -2.79
C GLY A 200 -12.05 -6.62 -3.73
N THR A 201 -12.33 -5.33 -3.53
CA THR A 201 -11.72 -4.26 -4.34
C THR A 201 -10.93 -3.29 -3.47
N ALA A 202 -9.94 -2.65 -4.08
CA ALA A 202 -9.21 -1.54 -3.47
C ALA A 202 -9.04 -0.43 -4.50
N ARG A 203 -9.19 0.81 -4.05
CA ARG A 203 -9.00 2.04 -4.83
C ARG A 203 -8.09 2.97 -4.07
N MET A 204 -7.11 3.54 -4.77
CA MET A 204 -6.14 4.46 -4.23
C MET A 204 -6.13 5.74 -5.08
N ARG A 205 -6.03 6.89 -4.41
CA ARG A 205 -5.82 8.19 -5.01
C ARG A 205 -4.60 8.84 -4.37
N TRP A 206 -3.62 9.20 -5.18
CA TRP A 206 -2.46 9.96 -4.74
C TRP A 206 -2.53 11.37 -5.33
N THR A 207 -2.56 12.38 -4.46
CA THR A 207 -2.89 13.75 -4.84
C THR A 207 -1.78 14.76 -4.65
N GLN A 208 -0.82 14.52 -3.74
CA GLN A 208 0.26 15.47 -3.42
C GLN A 208 1.52 14.73 -2.96
N GLY A 209 2.64 15.44 -3.01
CA GLY A 209 3.92 14.99 -2.48
C GLY A 209 4.79 14.25 -3.50
N GLY A 210 5.96 13.84 -3.03
CA GLY A 210 6.95 13.12 -3.82
C GLY A 210 7.41 11.85 -3.11
N VAL A 211 7.82 10.86 -3.90
CA VAL A 211 8.41 9.60 -3.44
C VAL A 211 9.70 9.38 -4.22
N LEU A 212 10.81 9.36 -3.50
CA LEU A 212 12.11 8.89 -3.97
C LEU A 212 12.23 7.41 -3.63
N TRP A 213 12.54 6.62 -4.63
CA TRP A 213 12.94 5.24 -4.49
C TRP A 213 14.07 4.97 -5.47
N SER A 214 15.29 5.26 -5.02
CA SER A 214 16.46 5.35 -5.88
C SER A 214 16.58 4.16 -6.85
N PRO A 215 16.80 4.43 -8.14
CA PRO A 215 17.11 5.75 -8.72
C PRO A 215 15.86 6.54 -9.18
N TRP A 216 14.67 6.07 -8.85
CA TRP A 216 13.42 6.64 -9.35
C TRP A 216 12.87 7.71 -8.42
N TYR A 217 12.31 8.77 -9.00
CA TYR A 217 11.59 9.80 -8.26
C TYR A 217 10.23 10.05 -8.91
N TRP A 218 9.21 10.14 -8.07
CA TRP A 218 7.83 10.29 -8.50
C TRP A 218 7.19 11.44 -7.76
N THR A 219 6.46 12.29 -8.47
CA THR A 219 5.65 13.35 -7.88
C THR A 219 4.20 13.18 -8.30
N ALA A 220 3.30 13.55 -7.38
CA ALA A 220 1.89 13.66 -7.73
C ALA A 220 1.72 14.75 -8.80
N PRO A 221 1.08 14.44 -9.94
CA PRO A 221 0.69 15.46 -10.91
C PRO A 221 -0.45 16.33 -10.35
N ALA A 222 -0.79 17.40 -11.06
CA ALA A 222 -1.88 18.31 -10.68
C ALA A 222 -3.23 17.58 -10.51
N ALA A 223 -3.50 16.57 -11.35
CA ALA A 223 -4.62 15.66 -11.18
C ALA A 223 -4.17 14.38 -10.46
N ALA A 224 -5.05 13.80 -9.65
CA ALA A 224 -4.72 12.63 -8.84
C ALA A 224 -4.33 11.40 -9.68
N VAL A 225 -3.24 10.72 -9.29
CA VAL A 225 -2.97 9.35 -9.76
C VAL A 225 -4.02 8.43 -9.16
N ARG A 226 -4.62 7.57 -10.00
CA ARG A 226 -5.67 6.64 -9.57
C ARG A 226 -5.22 5.21 -9.82
N ILE A 227 -5.35 4.39 -8.79
CA ILE A 227 -5.07 2.95 -8.85
C ILE A 227 -6.30 2.23 -8.36
N GLN A 228 -6.70 1.19 -9.07
CA GLN A 228 -7.79 0.30 -8.64
C GLN A 228 -7.41 -1.14 -8.92
N THR A 229 -7.84 -2.06 -8.08
CA THR A 229 -7.52 -3.48 -8.21
C THR A 229 -8.56 -4.34 -7.53
N ARG A 230 -8.70 -5.58 -7.99
CA ARG A 230 -9.34 -6.65 -7.24
C ARG A 230 -8.28 -7.40 -6.47
N TRP A 231 -8.52 -7.66 -5.20
CA TRP A 231 -7.60 -8.39 -4.37
C TRP A 231 -8.24 -9.70 -3.90
N GLN A 232 -7.40 -10.71 -3.70
CA GLN A 232 -7.80 -12.00 -3.15
C GLN A 232 -6.75 -12.49 -2.17
N GLN A 233 -7.22 -13.03 -1.04
CA GLN A 233 -6.35 -13.70 -0.08
C GLN A 233 -6.81 -15.13 0.15
N ALA A 234 -6.00 -16.06 -0.37
CA ALA A 234 -6.08 -17.48 -0.12
C ALA A 234 -5.07 -17.88 0.98
N ALA A 235 -5.19 -19.10 1.51
CA ALA A 235 -4.31 -19.59 2.56
C ALA A 235 -2.81 -19.54 2.18
N LYS A 236 -2.50 -19.73 0.89
CA LYS A 236 -1.12 -19.85 0.37
C LYS A 236 -0.60 -18.60 -0.35
N ALA A 237 -1.48 -17.66 -0.70
CA ALA A 237 -1.08 -16.52 -1.53
C ALA A 237 -1.99 -15.31 -1.33
N TRP A 238 -1.39 -14.15 -1.57
CA TRP A 238 -2.08 -12.89 -1.77
C TRP A 238 -1.96 -12.47 -3.23
N GLN A 239 -3.07 -12.02 -3.82
CA GLN A 239 -3.17 -11.70 -5.24
C GLN A 239 -3.82 -10.33 -5.41
N LEU A 240 -3.25 -9.53 -6.30
CA LEU A 240 -3.88 -8.36 -6.90
C LEU A 240 -4.04 -8.64 -8.37
N ASP A 241 -5.28 -8.71 -8.83
CA ASP A 241 -5.62 -8.95 -10.21
C ASP A 241 -6.43 -7.79 -10.78
N GLN A 242 -6.45 -7.73 -12.11
CA GLN A 242 -7.17 -6.70 -12.86
C GLN A 242 -6.87 -5.28 -12.34
N GLY A 243 -5.62 -5.08 -11.92
CA GLY A 243 -5.16 -3.78 -11.47
C GLY A 243 -5.12 -2.83 -12.66
N SER A 244 -5.51 -1.58 -12.47
CA SER A 244 -5.31 -0.52 -13.45
C SER A 244 -4.74 0.72 -12.77
N ILE A 245 -3.78 1.37 -13.43
CA ILE A 245 -3.16 2.62 -13.01
C ILE A 245 -3.48 3.66 -14.08
N ARG A 246 -3.94 4.83 -13.64
CA ARG A 246 -4.07 6.02 -14.48
C ARG A 246 -3.24 7.13 -13.86
N TRP A 247 -2.22 7.55 -14.58
CA TRP A 247 -1.28 8.58 -14.17
C TRP A 247 -1.41 9.80 -15.08
N PRO A 248 -2.06 10.88 -14.61
CA PRO A 248 -2.26 12.08 -15.42
C PRO A 248 -0.96 12.64 -15.97
N GLY A 249 -0.95 12.94 -17.26
CA GLY A 249 0.24 13.38 -17.98
C GLY A 249 1.15 12.25 -18.44
N LEU A 250 1.28 11.15 -17.70
CA LEU A 250 2.17 10.03 -18.07
C LEU A 250 1.47 9.00 -18.96
N GLY A 251 0.36 8.43 -18.51
CA GLY A 251 -0.29 7.32 -19.22
C GLY A 251 -1.20 6.44 -18.36
N GLN A 252 -1.58 5.29 -18.90
CA GLN A 252 -2.40 4.30 -18.21
C GLN A 252 -2.02 2.87 -18.62
N GLY A 253 -2.36 1.91 -17.76
CA GLY A 253 -2.21 0.50 -18.08
C GLY A 253 -2.63 -0.41 -16.93
N GLY A 254 -2.43 -1.71 -17.13
CA GLY A 254 -2.79 -2.75 -16.19
C GLY A 254 -1.64 -3.14 -15.26
N PHE A 255 -1.95 -3.72 -14.11
CA PHE A 255 -0.97 -4.44 -13.29
C PHE A 255 -1.57 -5.67 -12.63
N ALA A 256 -0.70 -6.58 -12.21
CA ALA A 256 -1.05 -7.63 -11.28
C ALA A 256 0.13 -7.94 -10.36
N LEU A 257 -0.18 -8.51 -9.20
CA LEU A 257 0.80 -8.86 -8.19
C LEU A 257 0.41 -10.18 -7.53
N TYR A 258 1.38 -11.08 -7.37
CA TYR A 258 1.22 -12.35 -6.71
C TYR A 258 2.31 -12.50 -5.65
N ARG A 259 1.90 -12.69 -4.39
CA ARG A 259 2.80 -12.88 -3.26
C ARG A 259 2.46 -14.15 -2.49
N PRO A 260 3.32 -15.19 -2.52
CA PRO A 260 3.18 -16.34 -1.64
C PRO A 260 3.20 -15.95 -0.15
N THR A 261 2.39 -16.61 0.68
CA THR A 261 2.36 -16.34 2.14
C THR A 261 3.54 -16.99 2.88
N ARG A 262 4.21 -17.97 2.27
CA ARG A 262 5.40 -18.65 2.82
C ARG A 262 6.45 -18.85 1.74
N GLY A 263 7.68 -18.41 2.01
CA GLY A 263 8.89 -18.86 1.32
C GLY A 263 8.89 -18.76 -0.21
N GLY A 264 8.42 -17.65 -0.78
CA GLY A 264 8.41 -17.46 -2.23
C GLY A 264 8.65 -16.01 -2.65
N VAL A 265 8.91 -15.83 -3.94
CA VAL A 265 9.28 -14.54 -4.52
C VAL A 265 8.03 -13.76 -4.94
N LEU A 266 8.07 -12.44 -4.76
CA LEU A 266 7.04 -11.54 -5.28
C LEU A 266 7.08 -11.55 -6.81
N ARG A 267 5.96 -11.91 -7.42
CA ARG A 267 5.75 -11.81 -8.86
C ARG A 267 4.89 -10.61 -9.16
N TRP A 268 5.29 -9.81 -10.13
CA TRP A 268 4.57 -8.60 -10.53
C TRP A 268 4.58 -8.46 -12.04
N GLN A 269 3.54 -7.82 -12.55
CA GLN A 269 3.43 -7.47 -13.96
C GLN A 269 2.80 -6.09 -14.10
N ILE A 270 3.31 -5.32 -15.04
CA ILE A 270 2.66 -4.13 -15.58
C ILE A 270 2.38 -4.45 -17.05
N ARG A 271 1.13 -4.31 -17.45
CA ARG A 271 0.63 -4.73 -18.76
C ARG A 271 0.13 -3.52 -19.53
N ASP A 272 0.38 -3.52 -20.83
CA ASP A 272 -0.26 -2.63 -21.79
C ASP A 272 -0.20 -1.16 -21.33
N MET A 273 0.97 -0.72 -20.88
CA MET A 273 1.21 0.66 -20.49
C MET A 273 1.40 1.51 -21.72
N ASP A 274 0.45 2.39 -21.99
CA ASP A 274 0.57 3.44 -22.98
C ASP A 274 1.03 4.72 -22.30
N VAL A 275 2.26 5.16 -22.59
CA VAL A 275 2.83 6.36 -21.98
C VAL A 275 3.39 7.33 -23.01
N ALA A 276 3.26 8.62 -22.71
CA ALA A 276 3.89 9.67 -23.48
C ALA A 276 5.39 9.75 -23.17
N MET A 277 6.22 9.79 -24.21
CA MET A 277 7.69 9.78 -24.07
C MET A 277 8.22 11.05 -23.39
N ALA A 278 7.61 12.21 -23.61
CA ALA A 278 8.05 13.47 -22.99
C ALA A 278 8.07 13.39 -21.45
N PRO A 279 6.94 13.09 -20.77
CA PRO A 279 6.91 12.96 -19.31
C PRO A 279 7.61 11.71 -18.80
N LEU A 280 7.66 10.61 -19.57
CA LEU A 280 8.47 9.44 -19.21
C LEU A 280 9.95 9.82 -19.16
N TYR A 281 10.46 10.45 -20.22
CA TYR A 281 11.85 10.84 -20.31
C TYR A 281 12.19 11.87 -19.23
N ALA A 282 11.41 12.95 -19.12
CA ALA A 282 11.69 14.03 -18.17
C ALA A 282 11.71 13.58 -16.71
N ASN A 283 10.78 12.69 -16.32
CA ASN A 283 10.62 12.31 -14.90
C ASN A 283 11.30 10.99 -14.52
N TRP A 284 11.57 10.09 -15.47
CA TRP A 284 12.06 8.74 -15.15
C TRP A 284 13.43 8.45 -15.76
N ILE A 285 13.66 8.82 -17.02
CA ILE A 285 14.92 8.46 -17.73
C ILE A 285 15.99 9.52 -17.50
N LYS A 286 15.65 10.80 -17.68
CA LYS A 286 16.55 11.94 -17.56
C LYS A 286 17.25 12.05 -16.20
N PRO A 287 16.60 11.77 -15.04
CA PRO A 287 17.29 11.77 -13.74
C PRO A 287 18.40 10.72 -13.61
N LEU A 288 18.42 9.69 -14.47
CA LEU A 288 19.48 8.69 -14.51
C LEU A 288 20.70 9.15 -15.31
N ALA A 289 20.57 10.22 -16.09
CA ALA A 289 21.64 10.75 -16.90
C ALA A 289 22.65 11.53 -16.03
N PRO A 290 23.96 11.44 -16.32
CA PRO A 290 24.96 12.26 -15.65
C PRO A 290 24.63 13.75 -15.75
N PRO A 291 24.73 14.52 -14.65
CA PRO A 291 24.52 15.97 -14.67
C PRO A 291 25.41 16.64 -15.73
N GLY A 292 24.83 17.55 -16.52
CA GLY A 292 25.54 18.28 -17.57
C GLY A 292 25.77 17.49 -18.87
N GLY A 293 25.59 16.17 -18.88
CA GLY A 293 25.73 15.34 -20.08
C GLY A 293 24.66 15.64 -21.14
N LEU A 294 24.93 15.29 -22.41
CA LEU A 294 24.01 15.52 -23.52
C LEU A 294 22.60 14.97 -23.24
N ALA A 295 22.51 13.73 -22.72
CA ALA A 295 21.25 13.08 -22.35
C ALA A 295 20.41 13.90 -21.34
N ALA A 296 21.05 14.60 -20.40
CA ALA A 296 20.35 15.45 -19.44
C ALA A 296 19.72 16.69 -20.11
N GLN A 297 20.15 17.07 -21.31
CA GLN A 297 19.64 18.23 -22.04
C GLN A 297 18.59 17.85 -23.09
N LEU A 298 18.44 16.56 -23.39
CA LEU A 298 17.50 16.10 -24.42
C LEU A 298 16.05 16.28 -24.00
N GLN A 299 15.21 16.50 -25.00
CA GLN A 299 13.78 16.45 -24.96
C GLN A 299 13.33 15.24 -25.77
N ALA A 300 12.32 14.52 -25.29
CA ALA A 300 11.75 13.39 -26.00
C ALA A 300 10.28 13.66 -26.32
N SER A 301 9.79 13.10 -27.41
CA SER A 301 8.37 13.11 -27.79
C SER A 301 7.96 11.76 -28.41
N GLY A 302 6.68 11.59 -28.68
CA GLY A 302 6.10 10.33 -29.16
C GLY A 302 5.45 9.51 -28.05
N GLN A 303 5.18 8.24 -28.36
CA GLN A 303 4.46 7.32 -27.47
C GLN A 303 5.19 5.98 -27.40
N VAL A 304 5.18 5.37 -26.22
CA VAL A 304 5.65 3.99 -26.04
C VAL A 304 4.55 3.18 -25.36
N HIS A 305 4.26 2.05 -25.98
CA HIS A 305 3.47 0.98 -25.42
C HIS A 305 4.42 -0.06 -24.84
N PHE A 306 4.27 -0.44 -23.57
CA PHE A 306 5.14 -1.45 -22.98
C PHE A 306 4.45 -2.37 -21.98
N SER A 307 5.05 -3.55 -21.79
CA SER A 307 4.70 -4.48 -20.72
C SER A 307 5.97 -4.95 -20.04
N VAL A 308 5.95 -5.03 -18.72
CA VAL A 308 7.08 -5.51 -17.91
C VAL A 308 6.60 -6.53 -16.90
N ALA A 309 7.42 -7.55 -16.67
CA ALA A 309 7.17 -8.54 -15.64
C ALA A 309 8.43 -8.73 -14.79
N GLY A 310 8.22 -9.15 -13.55
CA GLY A 310 9.32 -9.45 -12.64
C GLY A 310 9.00 -10.49 -11.60
N GLU A 311 10.06 -11.18 -11.18
CA GLU A 311 10.08 -12.15 -10.09
C GLU A 311 11.39 -11.93 -9.33
N GLY A 312 11.33 -11.14 -8.25
CA GLY A 312 12.53 -10.72 -7.51
C GLY A 312 13.44 -9.75 -8.30
N GLY A 313 12.97 -9.25 -9.44
CA GLY A 313 13.63 -8.33 -10.35
C GLY A 313 13.01 -8.42 -11.74
N LEU A 314 13.40 -7.53 -12.67
CA LEU A 314 12.87 -7.51 -14.05
C LEU A 314 13.17 -8.83 -14.79
N SER A 315 12.15 -9.59 -15.14
CA SER A 315 12.27 -10.87 -15.84
C SER A 315 11.86 -10.81 -17.31
N ALA A 316 11.00 -9.85 -17.69
CA ALA A 316 10.63 -9.62 -19.07
C ALA A 316 10.25 -8.15 -19.33
N LEU A 317 10.50 -7.69 -20.55
CA LEU A 317 10.13 -6.38 -21.08
C LEU A 317 9.67 -6.57 -22.52
N LYS A 318 8.53 -6.01 -22.89
CA LYS A 318 8.07 -5.85 -24.28
C LYS A 318 7.80 -4.38 -24.51
N TRP A 319 8.19 -3.86 -25.66
CA TRP A 319 7.94 -2.46 -26.01
C TRP A 319 7.58 -2.31 -27.48
N ASP A 320 6.87 -1.21 -27.76
CA ASP A 320 6.54 -0.68 -29.06
C ASP A 320 6.55 0.86 -28.95
N LEU A 321 7.63 1.47 -29.44
CA LEU A 321 7.88 2.89 -29.53
C LEU A 321 7.47 3.36 -30.92
N ARG A 322 6.59 4.36 -30.99
CA ARG A 322 6.03 4.86 -32.25
C ARG A 322 6.25 6.35 -32.40
N ASN A 323 6.79 6.73 -33.57
CA ASN A 323 6.98 8.11 -34.00
C ASN A 323 7.60 8.98 -32.91
N ALA A 324 8.62 8.45 -32.25
CA ALA A 324 9.32 9.17 -31.21
C ALA A 324 10.35 10.12 -31.84
N ALA A 325 10.64 11.19 -31.12
CA ALA A 325 11.74 12.07 -31.47
C ALA A 325 12.53 12.40 -30.22
N ILE A 326 13.83 12.60 -30.39
CA ILE A 326 14.73 13.07 -29.35
C ILE A 326 15.50 14.25 -29.92
N SER A 327 15.50 15.39 -29.22
CA SER A 327 16.23 16.57 -29.67
C SER A 327 16.88 17.30 -28.53
N SER A 328 17.98 17.99 -28.83
CA SER A 328 18.61 18.95 -27.93
C SER A 328 18.09 20.36 -28.23
N PRO A 329 17.83 21.20 -27.22
CA PRO A 329 17.37 22.58 -27.43
C PRO A 329 18.33 23.44 -28.26
N ARG A 330 19.62 23.10 -28.25
CA ARG A 330 20.66 23.82 -28.99
C ARG A 330 20.90 23.28 -30.41
N GLY A 331 20.19 22.23 -30.84
CA GLY A 331 20.34 21.66 -32.19
C GLY A 331 21.58 20.79 -32.39
N HIS A 332 22.27 20.38 -31.32
CA HIS A 332 23.46 19.53 -31.40
C HIS A 332 23.11 18.08 -31.77
N LEU A 333 21.91 17.65 -31.43
CA LEU A 333 21.36 16.33 -31.70
C LEU A 333 19.87 16.45 -31.98
N ALA A 334 19.41 15.82 -33.06
CA ALA A 334 18.02 15.55 -33.33
C ALA A 334 17.89 14.16 -33.95
N VAL A 335 16.93 13.36 -33.51
CA VAL A 335 16.54 12.09 -34.14
C VAL A 335 15.03 12.10 -34.23
N THR A 336 14.49 11.87 -35.42
CA THR A 336 13.04 11.98 -35.68
C THR A 336 12.49 10.74 -36.35
N GLY A 337 11.19 10.51 -36.18
CA GLY A 337 10.50 9.35 -36.73
C GLY A 337 11.03 8.02 -36.19
N VAL A 338 11.43 8.00 -34.91
CA VAL A 338 11.97 6.80 -34.26
C VAL A 338 10.85 5.82 -33.99
N ASN A 339 10.98 4.63 -34.56
CA ASN A 339 10.10 3.50 -34.30
C ASN A 339 10.95 2.34 -33.79
N SER A 340 10.53 1.71 -32.71
CA SER A 340 11.23 0.52 -32.20
C SER A 340 10.26 -0.46 -31.58
N GLN A 341 10.44 -1.74 -31.85
CA GLN A 341 9.66 -2.80 -31.22
C GLN A 341 10.59 -3.95 -30.84
N GLY A 342 10.29 -4.61 -29.74
CA GLY A 342 11.09 -5.72 -29.28
C GLY A 342 10.55 -6.36 -28.01
N ALA A 343 11.16 -7.49 -27.67
CA ALA A 343 10.94 -8.16 -26.41
C ALA A 343 12.27 -8.64 -25.85
N TRP A 344 12.43 -8.53 -24.54
CA TRP A 344 13.56 -9.06 -23.80
C TRP A 344 13.04 -9.96 -22.68
N SER A 345 13.75 -11.05 -22.42
CA SER A 345 13.48 -11.94 -21.29
C SER A 345 14.77 -12.43 -20.67
N ARG A 346 14.82 -12.45 -19.35
CA ARG A 346 15.96 -12.94 -18.56
C ARG A 346 16.20 -14.44 -18.74
N THR A 347 15.14 -15.20 -18.94
CA THR A 347 15.17 -16.68 -19.01
C THR A 347 14.70 -17.20 -20.37
N GLY A 348 14.36 -16.31 -21.29
CA GLY A 348 13.79 -16.65 -22.59
C GLY A 348 14.85 -16.92 -23.65
N LYS A 349 14.36 -17.38 -24.81
CA LYS A 349 15.15 -17.44 -26.03
C LYS A 349 15.50 -16.04 -26.52
N THR A 350 16.55 -15.96 -27.32
CA THR A 350 16.86 -14.78 -28.10
C THR A 350 15.61 -14.26 -28.82
N SER A 351 15.42 -12.95 -28.78
CA SER A 351 14.25 -12.27 -29.33
C SER A 351 14.71 -11.18 -30.27
N ASP A 352 14.02 -11.05 -31.40
CA ASP A 352 14.34 -10.01 -32.36
C ASP A 352 13.77 -8.67 -31.91
N ALA A 353 14.50 -7.60 -32.21
CA ALA A 353 14.06 -6.24 -32.06
C ALA A 353 14.44 -5.42 -33.28
N VAL A 354 13.61 -4.43 -33.57
CA VAL A 354 13.81 -3.52 -34.69
C VAL A 354 13.93 -2.11 -34.14
N LEU A 355 14.87 -1.36 -34.69
CA LEU A 355 15.00 0.08 -34.52
C LEU A 355 15.01 0.73 -35.90
N ARG A 356 14.19 1.77 -36.07
CA ARG A 356 14.14 2.60 -37.27
C ARG A 356 14.10 4.05 -36.87
N TRP A 357 14.73 4.92 -37.66
CA TRP A 357 14.49 6.35 -37.62
C TRP A 357 14.40 6.91 -39.04
N GLN A 358 13.72 8.03 -39.20
CA GLN A 358 13.56 8.69 -40.50
C GLN A 358 14.73 9.59 -40.82
N SER A 359 15.20 10.34 -39.82
CA SER A 359 16.37 11.19 -39.94
C SER A 359 17.04 11.36 -38.59
N ALA A 360 18.35 11.60 -38.63
CA ALA A 360 19.10 12.08 -37.50
C ALA A 360 19.99 13.26 -37.92
N GLU A 361 20.36 14.09 -36.96
CA GLU A 361 21.26 15.22 -37.13
C GLU A 361 22.18 15.25 -35.90
N LEU A 362 23.48 15.31 -36.15
CA LEU A 362 24.50 15.43 -35.11
C LEU A 362 25.42 16.60 -35.47
N TYR A 363 25.39 17.67 -34.68
CA TYR A 363 26.13 18.93 -34.95
C TYR A 363 25.92 19.45 -36.38
N HIS A 364 24.67 19.51 -36.84
CA HIS A 364 24.31 19.90 -38.21
C HIS A 364 24.80 18.98 -39.34
N ILE A 365 25.30 17.80 -38.99
CA ILE A 365 25.61 16.74 -39.95
C ILE A 365 24.38 15.84 -40.05
N PRO A 366 23.65 15.85 -41.19
CA PRO A 366 22.49 15.00 -41.37
C PRO A 366 22.92 13.54 -41.56
N ALA A 367 22.15 12.64 -40.98
CA ALA A 367 22.21 11.20 -41.20
C ALA A 367 20.86 10.73 -41.73
N GLY A 368 20.91 9.88 -42.75
CA GLY A 368 19.75 9.35 -43.44
C GLY A 368 18.90 8.41 -42.57
N PRO A 369 17.86 7.81 -43.16
CA PRO A 369 17.04 6.83 -42.47
C PRO A 369 17.89 5.61 -42.07
N LEU A 370 17.68 5.13 -40.85
CA LEU A 370 18.29 3.89 -40.37
C LEU A 370 17.22 2.81 -40.28
N HIS A 371 17.63 1.59 -40.63
CA HIS A 371 16.97 0.38 -40.19
C HIS A 371 18.01 -0.58 -39.58
N ALA A 372 17.82 -0.92 -38.31
CA ALA A 372 18.64 -1.88 -37.60
C ALA A 372 17.77 -3.05 -37.08
N GLU A 373 18.26 -4.26 -37.31
CA GLU A 373 17.73 -5.49 -36.74
C GLU A 373 18.69 -6.00 -35.66
N LEU A 374 18.13 -6.29 -34.49
CA LEU A 374 18.85 -6.60 -33.27
C LEU A 374 18.38 -7.96 -32.76
N VAL A 375 19.32 -8.78 -32.32
CA VAL A 375 19.03 -9.97 -31.51
C VAL A 375 19.28 -9.63 -30.05
N LEU A 376 18.26 -9.76 -29.23
CA LEU A 376 18.30 -9.53 -27.80
C LEU A 376 18.48 -10.86 -27.07
N ASN A 377 19.46 -10.92 -26.17
CA ASN A 377 19.68 -12.06 -25.29
C ASN A 377 19.65 -11.59 -23.82
N PRO A 378 19.64 -12.51 -22.84
CA PRO A 378 19.61 -12.11 -21.42
C PRO A 378 20.75 -11.20 -20.96
N GLN A 379 21.90 -11.24 -21.65
CA GLN A 379 23.14 -10.54 -21.27
C GLN A 379 23.41 -9.28 -22.10
N GLY A 380 22.66 -9.03 -23.18
CA GLY A 380 22.90 -7.90 -24.07
C GLY A 380 22.16 -8.01 -25.40
N PHE A 381 22.69 -7.31 -26.40
CA PHE A 381 22.15 -7.29 -27.75
C PHE A 381 23.26 -7.41 -28.80
N GLN A 382 22.91 -7.92 -29.98
CA GLN A 382 23.78 -8.04 -31.13
C GLN A 382 23.07 -7.47 -32.36
N LEU A 383 23.79 -6.73 -33.20
CA LEU A 383 23.29 -6.31 -34.52
C LEU A 383 23.34 -7.51 -35.47
N GLN A 384 22.23 -7.78 -36.16
CA GLN A 384 22.19 -8.87 -37.15
C GLN A 384 23.00 -8.54 -38.40
N GLN A 385 23.03 -7.26 -38.78
CA GLN A 385 23.79 -6.75 -39.92
C GLN A 385 24.43 -5.40 -39.54
N PRO A 386 25.62 -5.08 -40.07
CA PRO A 386 26.15 -3.73 -39.98
C PRO A 386 25.19 -2.75 -40.65
N PHE A 387 24.96 -1.61 -40.01
CA PHE A 387 24.08 -0.58 -40.56
C PHE A 387 24.69 0.05 -41.82
N THR A 388 23.85 0.31 -42.81
CA THR A 388 24.16 1.19 -43.94
C THR A 388 23.57 2.57 -43.62
N LEU A 389 24.41 3.60 -43.64
CA LEU A 389 24.05 5.01 -43.36
C LEU A 389 23.85 5.80 -44.65
#